data_AF-A0A975KRR4-F1
#
_entry.id   AF-A0A975KRR4-F1
#
_cell.length_a   1.000
_cell.length_b   1.000
_cell.length_c   1.000
_cell.angle_alpha   90.00
_cell.angle_beta   90.00
_cell.angle_gamma   90.00
#
_symmetry.space_group_name_H-M   'P 1'
#
loop_
_entity.id
_entity.type
_entity.pdbx_description
1 polymer ?
#
loop_
_entity_poly.entity_id
_entity_poly.type
_entity_poly.pdbx_seq_one_letter_code
_entity_poly.pdbx_strand_id
1 'polypeptide(L)'
;MQVYQSDDKFVLAVEGGQFREFDSVPKAIITNNRPVPTRMWLTPEEKDIDPFKDTFWLYNYEFREFLCDDNLIHILKIDYTREKPSYAAGEATFFLDAEYVHDKIEELRGRRMLAEYHWDANVPTWIEIERGFKYDDEDEEEDDEEYQ
;
A
#
# COMPACT_ATOMS: atom_id res chain seq x y z
N MET A 1 1.57 -2.02 9.71
CA MET A 1 0.13 -2.27 10.07
C MET A 1 -0.01 -3.58 10.85
N GLN A 2 -0.80 -3.63 11.93
CA GLN A 2 -0.96 -4.86 12.74
C GLN A 2 -2.44 -5.16 13.07
N VAL A 3 -2.81 -6.44 12.97
CA VAL A 3 -4.08 -6.97 13.49
C VAL A 3 -3.75 -7.93 14.62
N TYR A 4 -4.23 -7.66 15.83
CA TYR A 4 -4.05 -8.56 16.97
C TYR A 4 -5.37 -8.78 17.72
N GLN A 5 -5.47 -9.93 18.38
CA GLN A 5 -6.60 -10.26 19.24
C GLN A 5 -6.29 -9.82 20.68
N SER A 6 -7.24 -9.16 21.32
CA SER A 6 -7.20 -8.79 22.74
C SER A 6 -8.47 -9.28 23.39
N ASP A 7 -8.37 -10.33 24.20
CA ASP A 7 -9.51 -11.05 24.80
C ASP A 7 -10.55 -11.48 23.73
N ASP A 8 -11.78 -10.96 23.82
CA ASP A 8 -12.89 -11.22 22.90
C ASP A 8 -12.98 -10.21 21.75
N LYS A 9 -12.02 -9.28 21.64
CA LYS A 9 -11.97 -8.24 20.61
C LYS A 9 -10.76 -8.40 19.70
N PHE A 10 -10.86 -7.74 18.56
CA PHE A 10 -9.74 -7.56 17.64
C PHE A 10 -9.38 -6.10 17.53
N VAL A 11 -8.10 -5.83 17.28
CA VAL A 11 -7.57 -4.48 17.13
C VAL A 11 -6.87 -4.39 15.78
N LEU A 12 -7.31 -3.45 14.95
CA LEU A 12 -6.63 -3.03 13.74
C LEU A 12 -5.89 -1.73 14.05
N ALA A 13 -4.55 -1.77 14.03
CA ALA A 13 -3.71 -0.64 14.40
C ALA A 13 -2.84 -0.16 13.22
N VAL A 14 -2.72 1.16 13.14
CA VAL A 14 -1.77 1.87 12.27
C VAL A 14 -0.77 2.63 13.14
N GLU A 15 0.48 2.66 12.70
CA GLU A 15 1.58 3.29 13.42
C GLU A 15 1.54 4.82 13.32
N GLY A 16 0.80 5.36 12.35
CA GLY A 16 0.86 6.79 12.04
C GLY A 16 2.17 7.14 11.35
N GLY A 17 2.58 8.40 11.51
CA GLY A 17 3.78 8.97 10.91
C GLY A 17 3.52 10.36 10.34
N GLN A 18 4.54 10.92 9.71
CA GLN A 18 4.45 12.16 8.95
C GLN A 18 4.96 11.90 7.53
N PHE A 19 4.11 12.13 6.54
CA PHE A 19 4.46 11.99 5.14
C PHE A 19 3.65 12.97 4.27
N ARG A 20 4.34 13.93 3.64
CA ARG A 20 3.71 15.00 2.84
C ARG A 20 2.55 15.67 3.58
N GLU A 21 1.33 15.57 3.07
CA GLU A 21 0.10 16.10 3.66
C GLU A 21 -0.46 15.27 4.82
N PHE A 22 0.03 14.04 5.02
CA PHE A 22 -0.41 13.15 6.09
C PHE A 22 0.42 13.38 7.35
N ASP A 23 -0.28 13.65 8.44
CA ASP A 23 0.28 13.68 9.79
C ASP A 23 -0.71 13.00 10.74
N SER A 24 -0.31 11.86 11.30
CA SER A 24 -1.12 11.14 12.25
C SER A 24 -0.26 10.52 13.33
N VAL A 25 -0.71 10.66 14.58
CA VAL A 25 -0.28 9.78 15.66
C VAL A 25 -0.74 8.34 15.43
N PRO A 26 -0.15 7.34 16.11
CA PRO A 26 -0.66 5.98 16.10
C PRO A 26 -2.15 5.93 16.45
N LYS A 27 -2.91 5.11 15.72
CA LYS A 27 -4.36 4.95 15.90
C LYS A 27 -4.75 3.50 15.81
N ALA A 28 -5.85 3.15 16.46
CA ALA A 28 -6.39 1.81 16.41
C ALA A 28 -7.92 1.82 16.38
N ILE A 29 -8.49 0.83 15.73
CA ILE A 29 -9.92 0.53 15.72
C ILE A 29 -10.11 -0.81 16.41
N ILE A 30 -11.05 -0.85 17.35
CA ILE A 30 -11.41 -2.06 18.09
C ILE A 30 -12.69 -2.61 17.48
N THR A 31 -12.69 -3.89 17.15
CA THR A 31 -13.79 -4.59 16.48
C THR A 31 -14.16 -5.85 17.25
N ASN A 32 -15.40 -6.32 17.07
CA ASN A 32 -15.86 -7.58 17.67
C ASN A 32 -15.42 -8.78 16.85
N ASN A 33 -15.47 -8.65 15.53
CA ASN A 33 -15.05 -9.65 14.58
C ASN A 33 -13.63 -9.35 14.09
N ARG A 34 -12.93 -10.40 13.68
CA ARG A 34 -11.60 -10.25 13.06
C ARG A 34 -11.72 -9.39 11.80
N PRO A 35 -10.93 -8.29 11.66
CA PRO A 35 -10.85 -7.53 10.42
C PRO A 35 -10.49 -8.43 9.25
N VAL A 36 -11.27 -8.37 8.17
CA VAL A 36 -11.07 -9.16 6.96
C VAL A 36 -10.63 -8.23 5.83
N PRO A 37 -9.46 -8.44 5.20
CA PRO A 37 -9.10 -7.67 4.01
C PRO A 37 -10.11 -7.93 2.90
N THR A 38 -10.43 -6.91 2.11
CA THR A 38 -11.39 -7.02 1.00
C THR A 38 -10.75 -6.60 -0.31
N ARG A 39 -10.06 -5.45 -0.33
CA ARG A 39 -9.40 -4.90 -1.50
C ARG A 39 -8.02 -4.36 -1.16
N MET A 40 -7.15 -4.38 -2.15
CA MET A 40 -5.83 -3.80 -2.09
C MET A 40 -5.53 -3.14 -3.43
N TRP A 41 -4.93 -1.96 -3.38
CA TRP A 41 -4.44 -1.27 -4.56
C TRP A 41 -2.98 -0.89 -4.38
N LEU A 42 -2.17 -1.19 -5.38
CA LEU A 42 -0.76 -0.85 -5.43
C LEU A 42 -0.52 0.18 -6.53
N THR A 43 0.42 1.08 -6.31
CA THR A 43 0.90 2.01 -7.34
C THR A 43 2.30 1.61 -7.80
N PRO A 44 2.76 2.09 -8.97
CA PRO A 44 4.17 2.03 -9.30
C PRO A 44 5.01 2.70 -8.21
N GLU A 45 6.27 2.26 -8.09
CA GLU A 45 7.25 2.93 -7.23
C GLU A 45 7.48 4.37 -7.69
N GLU A 46 7.34 5.32 -6.76
CA GLU A 46 7.64 6.73 -7.01
C GLU A 46 9.11 7.02 -6.68
N LYS A 47 9.84 7.58 -7.64
CA LYS A 47 11.25 7.97 -7.51
C LYS A 47 11.35 9.49 -7.35
N ASP A 48 11.88 9.95 -6.22
CA ASP A 48 12.12 11.38 -5.93
C ASP A 48 13.63 11.65 -5.82
N ILE A 49 14.17 12.32 -6.84
CA ILE A 49 15.61 12.56 -7.01
C ILE A 49 15.87 14.07 -7.00
N ASP A 50 16.59 14.56 -6.00
CA ASP A 50 17.12 15.93 -5.96
C ASP A 50 18.65 15.89 -6.16
N PRO A 51 19.14 16.18 -7.37
CA PRO A 51 20.57 16.13 -7.67
C PRO A 51 21.38 17.23 -6.99
N PHE A 52 20.75 18.33 -6.55
CA PHE A 52 21.46 19.41 -5.86
C PHE A 52 21.72 19.08 -4.39
N LYS A 53 20.88 18.24 -3.80
CA LYS A 53 21.01 17.77 -2.41
C LYS A 53 21.58 16.35 -2.31
N ASP A 54 21.86 15.71 -3.44
CA ASP A 54 22.26 14.30 -3.54
C ASP A 54 21.30 13.39 -2.76
N THR A 55 20.00 13.64 -2.88
CA THR A 55 18.97 12.82 -2.24
C THR A 55 18.23 12.00 -3.27
N PHE A 56 18.07 10.72 -2.97
CA PHE A 56 17.30 9.78 -3.76
C PHE A 56 16.38 9.00 -2.84
N TRP A 57 15.07 9.18 -3.03
CA TRP A 57 14.02 8.46 -2.31
C TRP A 57 13.19 7.62 -3.26
N LEU A 58 12.76 6.47 -2.74
CA LEU A 58 11.84 5.53 -3.34
C LEU A 58 10.63 5.43 -2.42
N TYR A 59 9.42 5.52 -2.99
CA TYR A 59 8.17 5.41 -2.25
C TYR A 59 7.27 4.36 -2.89
N ASN A 60 6.81 3.41 -2.09
CA ASN A 60 5.83 2.41 -2.48
C ASN A 60 4.53 2.67 -1.73
N TYR A 61 3.46 2.92 -2.47
CA TYR A 61 2.15 3.22 -1.91
C TYR A 61 1.22 2.01 -2.05
N GLU A 62 0.55 1.71 -0.95
CA GLU A 62 -0.40 0.61 -0.87
C GLU A 62 -1.66 1.09 -0.14
N PHE A 63 -2.79 1.04 -0.84
CA PHE A 63 -4.10 1.27 -0.26
C PHE A 63 -4.73 -0.08 0.08
N ARG A 64 -5.26 -0.23 1.29
CA ARG A 64 -5.98 -1.44 1.72
C ARG A 64 -7.36 -1.09 2.22
N GLU A 65 -8.31 -1.97 1.94
CA GLU A 65 -9.67 -1.96 2.48
C GLU A 65 -9.86 -3.19 3.38
N PHE A 66 -10.43 -2.97 4.55
CA PHE A 66 -10.78 -4.00 5.52
C PHE A 66 -12.26 -3.90 5.91
N LEU A 67 -12.96 -5.03 5.90
CA LEU A 67 -14.24 -5.17 6.57
C LEU A 67 -14.01 -5.38 8.07
N CYS A 68 -14.46 -4.41 8.86
CA CYS A 68 -14.34 -4.34 10.31
C CYS A 68 -15.74 -4.30 10.92
N ASP A 69 -16.20 -5.44 11.46
CA ASP A 69 -17.62 -5.64 11.80
C ASP A 69 -18.50 -5.37 10.57
N ASP A 70 -19.25 -4.27 10.54
CA ASP A 70 -20.11 -3.87 9.43
C ASP A 70 -19.57 -2.65 8.66
N ASN A 71 -18.35 -2.19 8.95
CA ASN A 71 -17.77 -0.98 8.36
C ASN A 71 -16.55 -1.29 7.50
N LEU A 72 -16.45 -0.59 6.36
CA LEU A 72 -15.23 -0.60 5.55
C LEU A 72 -14.25 0.44 6.08
N ILE A 73 -13.05 -0.02 6.40
CA ILE A 73 -11.94 0.80 6.87
C ILE A 73 -10.86 0.81 5.81
N HIS A 74 -10.38 2.01 5.48
CA HIS A 74 -9.34 2.19 4.49
C HIS A 74 -8.04 2.61 5.15
N ILE A 75 -6.94 2.04 4.68
CA ILE A 75 -5.60 2.30 5.19
C ILE A 75 -4.70 2.63 4.00
N LEU A 76 -3.91 3.70 4.13
CA LEU A 76 -2.74 3.93 3.29
C LEU A 76 -1.50 3.49 4.04
N LYS A 77 -0.71 2.64 3.38
CA LYS A 77 0.63 2.27 3.78
C LYS A 77 1.62 2.90 2.79
N ILE A 78 2.68 3.47 3.34
CA ILE A 78 3.77 4.10 2.58
C ILE A 78 5.07 3.48 3.09
N ASP A 79 5.71 2.68 2.25
CA ASP A 79 7.09 2.27 2.46
C ASP A 79 8.00 3.26 1.77
N TYR A 80 8.98 3.78 2.50
CA TYR A 80 9.93 4.75 1.97
C TYR A 80 11.36 4.28 2.20
N THR A 81 12.19 4.45 1.18
CA THR A 81 13.62 4.12 1.22
C THR A 81 14.40 5.29 0.66
N ARG A 82 15.37 5.79 1.41
CA ARG A 82 16.38 6.73 0.95
C ARG A 82 17.63 5.96 0.59
N GLU A 83 18.02 6.01 -0.67
CA GLU A 83 19.26 5.40 -1.18
C GLU A 83 20.47 6.35 -1.03
N LYS A 84 20.23 7.66 -1.11
CA LYS A 84 21.28 8.69 -0.99
C LYS A 84 20.87 9.88 -0.12
N PRO A 85 21.80 10.50 0.63
CA PRO A 85 23.25 10.21 0.68
C PRO A 85 23.61 9.01 1.56
N SER A 86 22.65 8.49 2.32
CA SER A 86 22.84 7.32 3.17
C SER A 86 21.53 6.56 3.28
N TYR A 87 21.66 5.23 3.33
CA TYR A 87 20.53 4.33 3.47
C TYR A 87 19.68 4.68 4.70
N ALA A 88 18.38 4.87 4.49
CA ALA A 88 17.38 4.92 5.54
C ALA A 88 16.07 4.35 4.99
N ALA A 89 15.37 3.56 5.78
CA ALA A 89 14.08 3.02 5.37
C ALA A 89 13.08 3.14 6.51
N GLY A 90 11.80 3.18 6.17
CA GLY A 90 10.73 3.19 7.15
C GLY A 90 9.36 2.95 6.51
N GLU A 91 8.38 2.77 7.37
CA GLU A 91 6.97 2.59 7.02
C GLU A 91 6.18 3.71 7.71
N ALA A 92 5.16 4.23 7.05
CA ALA A 92 4.12 5.03 7.67
C ALA A 92 2.75 4.48 7.27
N THR A 93 1.81 4.45 8.23
CA THR A 93 0.46 3.92 7.99
C THR A 93 -0.62 4.85 8.54
N PHE A 94 -1.67 5.06 7.74
CA PHE A 94 -2.71 6.04 8.01
C PHE A 94 -4.08 5.44 7.78
N PHE A 95 -5.04 5.71 8.67
CA PHE A 95 -6.44 5.53 8.33
C PHE A 95 -6.88 6.66 7.41
N LEU A 96 -7.58 6.29 6.35
CA LEU A 96 -8.12 7.21 5.37
C LEU A 96 -9.64 7.21 5.37
N ASP A 97 -10.20 8.35 5.02
CA ASP A 97 -11.59 8.53 4.67
C ASP A 97 -11.91 7.89 3.31
N ALA A 98 -13.10 7.28 3.23
CA ALA A 98 -13.53 6.51 2.06
C ALA A 98 -13.65 7.38 0.79
N GLU A 99 -14.06 8.65 0.94
CA GLU A 99 -14.17 9.61 -0.17
C GLU A 99 -12.79 9.91 -0.76
N TYR A 100 -11.80 10.23 0.08
CA TYR A 100 -10.43 10.44 -0.38
C TYR A 100 -9.88 9.20 -1.12
N VAL A 101 -10.09 8.01 -0.58
CA VAL A 101 -9.61 6.77 -1.22
C VAL A 101 -10.27 6.58 -2.56
N HIS A 102 -11.59 6.72 -2.65
CA HIS A 102 -12.32 6.58 -3.90
C HIS A 102 -11.79 7.55 -4.97
N ASP A 103 -11.71 8.84 -4.65
CA ASP A 103 -11.22 9.86 -5.57
C ASP A 103 -9.79 9.57 -6.02
N LYS A 104 -8.92 9.15 -5.10
CA LYS A 104 -7.53 8.84 -5.40
C LYS A 104 -7.37 7.60 -6.29
N ILE A 105 -8.14 6.55 -6.00
CA ILE A 105 -8.15 5.31 -6.79
C ILE A 105 -8.64 5.57 -8.21
N GLU A 106 -9.71 6.34 -8.39
CA GLU A 106 -10.20 6.70 -9.73
C GLU A 106 -9.20 7.59 -10.50
N GLU A 107 -8.55 8.54 -9.82
CA GLU A 107 -7.47 9.35 -10.40
C GLU A 107 -6.33 8.45 -10.93
N LEU A 108 -5.85 7.52 -10.10
CA LEU A 108 -4.74 6.62 -10.44
C LEU A 108 -5.12 5.62 -11.53
N ARG A 109 -6.34 5.06 -11.47
CA ARG A 109 -6.87 4.16 -12.50
C ARG A 109 -6.96 4.87 -13.85
N GLY A 110 -7.45 6.10 -13.88
CA GLY A 110 -7.52 6.92 -15.10
C GLY A 110 -6.15 7.17 -15.75
N ARG A 111 -5.07 7.15 -14.95
CA ARG A 111 -3.68 7.28 -15.42
C ARG A 111 -2.98 5.95 -15.68
N ARG A 112 -3.66 4.82 -15.47
CA ARG A 112 -3.06 3.47 -15.51
C ARG A 112 -1.90 3.30 -14.53
N MET A 113 -1.97 3.96 -13.37
CA MET A 113 -0.95 3.90 -12.31
C MET A 113 -1.44 3.08 -11.12
N LEU A 114 -2.19 2.02 -11.39
CA LEU A 114 -2.86 1.25 -10.36
C LEU A 114 -2.85 -0.25 -10.71
N ALA A 115 -2.63 -1.07 -9.71
CA ALA A 115 -2.91 -2.49 -9.70
C ALA A 115 -3.97 -2.75 -8.63
N GLU A 116 -5.06 -3.44 -8.98
CA GLU A 116 -6.14 -3.77 -8.06
C GLU A 116 -6.16 -5.27 -7.76
N TYR A 117 -6.32 -5.60 -6.48
CA TYR A 117 -6.41 -6.95 -5.98
C TYR A 117 -7.63 -7.12 -5.08
N HIS A 118 -8.32 -8.25 -5.22
CA HIS A 118 -9.42 -8.64 -4.33
C HIS A 118 -8.98 -9.81 -3.44
N TRP A 119 -9.43 -9.79 -2.19
CA TRP A 119 -9.15 -10.88 -1.27
C TRP A 119 -10.12 -12.05 -1.46
N ASP A 120 -9.60 -13.25 -1.70
CA ASP A 120 -10.40 -14.47 -1.63
C ASP A 120 -10.31 -15.06 -0.21
N ALA A 121 -11.42 -15.06 0.51
CA ALA A 121 -11.48 -15.64 1.84
C ALA A 121 -11.49 -17.18 1.84
N ASN A 122 -11.86 -17.82 0.73
CA ASN A 122 -11.87 -19.28 0.60
C ASN A 122 -10.45 -19.83 0.42
N VAL A 123 -9.64 -19.11 -0.36
CA VAL A 123 -8.23 -19.37 -0.56
C VAL A 123 -7.50 -18.10 -0.12
N PRO A 124 -7.03 -18.01 1.14
CA PRO A 124 -6.52 -16.78 1.79
C PRO A 124 -5.38 -16.09 1.02
N THR A 125 -5.71 -15.46 -0.09
CA THR A 125 -4.79 -15.00 -1.14
C THR A 125 -5.41 -13.80 -1.86
N TRP A 126 -4.52 -12.97 -2.41
CA TRP A 126 -4.91 -11.84 -3.23
C TRP A 126 -5.03 -12.28 -4.68
N ILE A 127 -6.15 -11.94 -5.32
CA ILE A 127 -6.39 -12.18 -6.74
C ILE A 127 -6.24 -10.84 -7.46
N GLU A 128 -5.30 -10.76 -8.39
CA GLU A 128 -5.14 -9.57 -9.26
C GLU A 128 -6.35 -9.46 -10.19
N ILE A 129 -6.95 -8.28 -10.22
CA ILE A 129 -8.13 -7.96 -11.04
C ILE A 129 -7.74 -7.15 -12.27
N GLU A 130 -6.92 -6.13 -12.05
CA GLU A 130 -6.38 -5.29 -13.12
C GLU A 130 -5.00 -4.76 -12.73
N ARG A 131 -4.17 -4.50 -13.74
CA ARG A 131 -2.88 -3.83 -13.58
C ARG A 131 -2.66 -2.87 -14.75
N GLY A 132 -2.48 -1.60 -14.44
CA GLY A 132 -2.28 -0.53 -15.42
C GLY A 132 -0.82 -0.29 -15.83
N PHE A 133 0.13 -0.85 -15.09
CA PHE A 133 1.56 -0.62 -15.25
C PHE A 133 2.36 -1.93 -15.23
N LYS A 134 3.65 -1.84 -15.57
CA LYS A 134 4.63 -2.92 -15.41
C LYS A 134 5.76 -2.43 -14.53
N TYR A 135 6.44 -3.35 -13.84
CA TYR A 135 7.67 -3.00 -13.13
C TYR A 135 8.88 -3.08 -14.08
N ASP A 136 9.91 -2.27 -13.81
CA ASP A 136 11.11 -2.17 -14.65
C ASP A 136 11.88 -3.50 -14.75
N ASP A 137 11.74 -4.40 -13.78
CA ASP A 137 12.36 -5.73 -13.69
C ASP A 137 11.56 -6.84 -14.40
N GLU A 138 10.32 -6.57 -14.84
CA GLU A 138 9.49 -7.52 -15.59
C GLU A 138 9.86 -7.58 -17.09
N ASP A 139 10.72 -6.68 -17.57
CA ASP A 139 11.19 -6.64 -18.97
C ASP A 139 12.54 -7.39 -19.17
N GLU A 140 13.09 -8.07 -18.13
CA GLU A 140 14.36 -8.81 -18.21
C GLU A 140 14.23 -10.33 -18.53
N GLU A 141 13.02 -10.86 -18.76
CA GLU A 141 12.77 -12.31 -19.01
C GLU A 141 12.57 -12.73 -20.50
N GLU A 142 13.10 -12.00 -21.48
CA GLU A 142 13.13 -12.46 -22.89
C GLU A 142 14.49 -12.17 -23.55
N ASP A 143 15.55 -12.95 -23.25
CA ASP A 143 16.73 -13.06 -24.13
C ASP A 143 17.62 -14.29 -23.84
N ASP A 144 17.04 -15.45 -23.47
CA ASP A 144 17.78 -16.71 -23.24
C ASP A 144 17.35 -17.85 -24.20
N GLU A 145 16.95 -17.53 -25.44
CA GLU A 145 16.85 -18.51 -26.53
C GLU A 145 17.58 -18.07 -27.81
N GLU A 146 18.89 -17.83 -27.71
CA GLU A 146 19.76 -18.05 -28.85
C GLU A 146 21.16 -18.38 -28.35
N TYR A 147 21.55 -19.65 -28.31
CA TYR A 147 22.86 -20.13 -28.79
C TYR A 147 22.93 -21.67 -28.76
N GLN A 148 22.69 -22.23 -29.96
CA GLN A 148 23.25 -23.45 -30.58
C GLN A 148 22.76 -24.85 -30.17
#